data_AF-A0A7Z9YW74-F1
#
_entry.id   AF-A0A7Z9YW74-F1
#
_cell.length_a   1.000
_cell.length_b   1.000
_cell.length_c   1.000
_cell.angle_alpha   90.00
_cell.angle_beta   90.00
_cell.angle_gamma   90.00
#
_symmetry.space_group_name_H-M   'P 1'
#
loop_
_entity.id
_entity.type
_entity.pdbx_description
1 polymer ?
#
loop_
_entity_poly.entity_id
_entity_poly.type
_entity_poly.pdbx_seq_one_letter_code
_entity_poly.pdbx_strand_id
1 'polypeptide(L)'
;MFYIVLVGKTIYLKVFKTRGNALIDSIYPDKSRRTALYNTSLPPRDGTLILQNLDHFIALLQEGVAYVTWDNQERFEYLLRLMDAVRDIPSFAFSDERYISIRELLAWWMWPDDIASKKPQPPSLSKWYKLGSRKFSYLFNWGIGSLIGTILNQDGLSGTTMERWQDAGLPWSIIWIKDLVSWGIYDPVSAFLLSHKKALTRPEAYAMARGYWSQIDMTDGDVLLDPRAVKTWLDGDIPVKKYSTFPIGDLSIPVKPLTKIKTLPSTKWRVLPIISDDNIKWYDVAGYPLAKSKVPKKWDDFYIKNCDYILNTEESNIIASFE
;
A
#
# COMPACT_ATOMS: atom_id res chain seq x y z
N MET A 1 -27.77 -13.79 -38.29
CA MET A 1 -26.88 -13.32 -37.20
C MET A 1 -26.70 -14.37 -36.09
N PHE A 2 -27.75 -15.01 -35.58
CA PHE A 2 -27.66 -16.08 -34.55
C PHE A 2 -26.84 -17.32 -34.95
N TYR A 3 -26.89 -17.75 -36.22
CA TYR A 3 -26.18 -18.93 -36.71
C TYR A 3 -24.64 -18.75 -36.72
N ILE A 4 -24.16 -17.55 -37.07
CA ILE A 4 -22.73 -17.21 -37.07
C ILE A 4 -22.17 -17.17 -35.63
N VAL A 5 -22.98 -16.73 -34.66
CA VAL A 5 -22.60 -16.70 -33.24
C VAL A 5 -22.50 -18.12 -32.65
N LEU A 6 -23.40 -19.04 -33.03
CA LEU A 6 -23.37 -20.45 -32.60
C LEU A 6 -22.20 -21.23 -33.22
N VAL A 7 -21.93 -21.02 -34.51
CA VAL A 7 -20.77 -21.61 -35.20
C VAL A 7 -19.46 -21.07 -34.62
N GLY A 8 -19.38 -19.75 -34.38
CA GLY A 8 -18.26 -19.12 -33.69
C GLY A 8 -18.02 -19.72 -32.31
N LYS A 9 -19.06 -19.85 -31.48
CA LYS A 9 -18.96 -20.46 -30.14
C LYS A 9 -18.42 -21.90 -30.19
N THR A 10 -18.86 -22.69 -31.17
CA THR A 10 -18.42 -24.08 -31.35
C THR A 10 -16.95 -24.16 -31.78
N ILE A 11 -16.52 -23.28 -32.67
CA ILE A 11 -15.12 -23.18 -33.11
C ILE A 11 -14.22 -22.75 -31.95
N TYR A 12 -14.59 -21.71 -31.20
CA TYR A 12 -13.81 -21.26 -30.04
C TYR A 12 -13.68 -22.37 -28.99
N LEU A 13 -14.78 -23.06 -28.67
CA LEU A 13 -14.76 -24.15 -27.70
C LEU A 13 -13.83 -25.30 -28.13
N LYS A 14 -13.81 -25.62 -29.43
CA LYS A 14 -12.89 -26.59 -30.00
C LYS A 14 -11.43 -26.12 -29.90
N VAL A 15 -11.14 -24.87 -30.24
CA VAL A 15 -9.79 -24.28 -30.13
C VAL A 15 -9.30 -24.28 -28.67
N PHE A 16 -10.13 -23.87 -27.71
CA PHE A 16 -9.78 -23.89 -26.29
C PHE A 16 -9.52 -25.32 -25.78
N LYS A 17 -10.37 -26.29 -26.15
CA LYS A 17 -10.16 -27.71 -25.80
C LYS A 17 -8.87 -28.25 -26.41
N THR A 18 -8.60 -28.00 -27.69
CA THR A 18 -7.38 -28.47 -28.36
C THR A 18 -6.13 -27.84 -27.74
N ARG A 19 -6.15 -26.53 -27.41
CA ARG A 19 -5.03 -25.88 -26.72
C ARG A 19 -4.84 -26.40 -25.30
N GLY A 20 -5.93 -26.62 -24.57
CA GLY A 20 -5.90 -27.20 -23.22
C GLY A 20 -5.33 -28.61 -23.21
N ASN A 21 -5.79 -29.47 -24.13
CA ASN A 21 -5.28 -30.82 -24.28
C ASN A 21 -3.81 -30.82 -24.69
N ALA A 22 -3.39 -29.98 -25.65
CA ALA A 22 -1.98 -29.87 -26.01
C ALA A 22 -1.07 -29.45 -24.83
N LEU A 23 -1.55 -28.57 -23.94
CA LEU A 23 -0.83 -28.22 -22.72
C LEU A 23 -0.64 -29.42 -21.78
N ILE A 24 -1.66 -30.26 -21.63
CA ILE A 24 -1.66 -31.43 -20.75
C ILE A 24 -0.91 -32.60 -21.39
N ASP A 25 -1.01 -32.78 -22.71
CA ASP A 25 -0.55 -34.00 -23.39
C ASP A 25 0.88 -33.85 -23.93
N SER A 26 1.33 -32.64 -24.27
CA SER A 26 2.64 -32.44 -24.93
C SER A 26 3.54 -31.38 -24.30
N ILE A 27 3.01 -30.25 -23.83
CA ILE A 27 3.86 -29.12 -23.38
C ILE A 27 4.28 -29.28 -21.91
N TYR A 28 3.34 -29.60 -21.02
CA TYR A 28 3.60 -29.80 -19.59
C TYR A 28 2.86 -31.04 -19.08
N PRO A 29 3.32 -32.26 -19.38
CA PRO A 29 2.56 -33.49 -19.05
C PRO A 29 2.45 -33.78 -17.56
N ASP A 30 3.46 -33.38 -16.78
CA ASP A 30 3.46 -33.53 -15.33
C ASP A 30 2.45 -32.57 -14.66
N LYS A 31 1.45 -33.15 -14.00
CA LYS A 31 0.41 -32.42 -13.27
C LYS A 31 0.99 -31.60 -12.12
N SER A 32 1.92 -32.15 -11.34
CA SER A 32 2.52 -31.45 -10.20
C SER A 32 3.30 -30.23 -10.66
N ARG A 33 4.09 -30.37 -11.74
CA ARG A 33 4.79 -29.24 -12.37
C ARG A 33 3.83 -28.17 -12.90
N ARG A 34 2.71 -28.55 -13.52
CA ARG A 34 1.69 -27.57 -13.96
C ARG A 34 1.08 -26.81 -12.79
N THR A 35 0.71 -27.52 -11.73
CA THR A 35 0.15 -26.91 -10.51
C THR A 35 1.15 -25.93 -9.90
N ALA A 36 2.41 -26.34 -9.73
CA ALA A 36 3.46 -25.48 -9.20
C ALA A 36 3.64 -24.21 -10.04
N LEU A 37 3.67 -24.31 -11.38
CA LEU A 37 3.74 -23.15 -12.27
C LEU A 37 2.50 -22.25 -12.15
N TYR A 38 1.30 -22.82 -12.06
CA TYR A 38 0.08 -22.04 -11.88
C TYR A 38 0.10 -21.24 -10.57
N ASN A 39 0.63 -21.83 -9.51
CA ASN A 39 0.73 -21.20 -8.18
C ASN A 39 1.65 -19.98 -8.16
N THR A 40 2.60 -19.88 -9.10
CA THR A 40 3.43 -18.67 -9.26
C THR A 40 2.64 -17.46 -9.77
N SER A 41 1.47 -17.67 -10.39
CA SER A 41 0.72 -16.62 -11.11
C SER A 41 1.55 -15.91 -12.20
N LEU A 42 2.58 -16.57 -12.74
CA LEU A 42 3.46 -16.05 -13.78
C LEU A 42 3.38 -16.87 -15.08
N PRO A 43 3.82 -16.27 -16.21
CA PRO A 43 4.11 -17.06 -17.41
C PRO A 43 5.11 -18.18 -17.09
N PRO A 44 5.00 -19.38 -17.72
CA PRO A 44 5.82 -20.53 -17.37
C PRO A 44 7.33 -20.30 -17.37
N ARG A 45 7.83 -19.43 -18.26
CA ARG A 45 9.24 -19.07 -18.34
C ARG A 45 9.73 -18.45 -17.03
N ASP A 46 8.99 -17.48 -16.50
CA ASP A 46 9.37 -16.72 -15.31
C ASP A 46 9.00 -17.50 -14.04
N GLY A 47 7.86 -18.20 -14.05
CA GLY A 47 7.49 -19.11 -12.96
C GLY A 47 8.50 -20.24 -12.75
N THR A 48 9.14 -20.72 -13.82
CA THR A 48 10.22 -21.72 -13.71
C THR A 48 11.42 -21.17 -12.93
N LEU A 49 11.77 -19.89 -13.09
CA LEU A 49 12.88 -19.26 -12.36
C LEU A 49 12.58 -19.19 -10.86
N ILE A 50 11.34 -18.89 -10.47
CA ILE A 50 10.91 -18.95 -9.06
C ILE A 50 11.09 -20.36 -8.52
N LEU A 51 10.54 -21.37 -9.22
CA LEU A 51 10.58 -22.76 -8.75
C LEU A 51 12.02 -23.30 -8.64
N GLN A 52 12.91 -22.91 -9.54
CA GLN A 52 14.32 -23.32 -9.53
C GLN A 52 15.12 -22.70 -8.36
N ASN A 53 14.69 -21.54 -7.85
CA ASN A 53 15.39 -20.81 -6.78
C ASN A 53 14.55 -20.73 -5.50
N LEU A 54 13.55 -21.59 -5.35
CA LEU A 54 12.55 -21.48 -4.29
C LEU A 54 13.17 -21.59 -2.89
N ASP A 55 14.11 -22.52 -2.71
CA ASP A 55 14.84 -22.69 -1.45
C ASP A 55 15.65 -21.44 -1.07
N HIS A 56 16.25 -20.77 -2.06
CA HIS A 56 16.97 -19.52 -1.84
C HIS A 56 16.01 -18.40 -1.40
N PHE A 57 14.85 -18.28 -2.04
CA PHE A 57 13.83 -17.31 -1.64
C PHE A 57 13.28 -17.60 -0.23
N ILE A 58 13.03 -18.86 0.10
CA ILE A 58 12.58 -19.25 1.45
C ILE A 58 13.62 -18.86 2.49
N ALA A 59 14.90 -19.18 2.27
CA ALA A 59 15.98 -18.81 3.19
C ALA A 59 16.06 -17.28 3.38
N LEU A 60 15.94 -16.52 2.30
CA LEU A 60 15.96 -15.05 2.36
C LEU A 60 14.73 -14.49 3.12
N LEU A 61 13.56 -15.07 2.94
CA LEU A 61 12.36 -14.69 3.71
C LEU A 61 12.51 -15.07 5.20
N GLN A 62 13.15 -16.19 5.50
CA GLN A 62 13.36 -16.65 6.88
C GLN A 62 14.31 -15.78 7.70
N GLU A 63 15.23 -15.04 7.06
CA GLU A 63 16.03 -14.01 7.75
C GLU A 63 15.16 -13.01 8.53
N GLY A 64 13.94 -12.76 8.04
CA GLY A 64 12.98 -11.85 8.68
C GLY A 64 12.53 -12.27 10.08
N VAL A 65 12.87 -13.45 10.58
CA VAL A 65 12.57 -13.86 11.96
C VAL A 65 13.19 -12.93 13.01
N ALA A 66 14.29 -12.26 12.68
CA ALA A 66 14.96 -11.31 13.57
C ALA A 66 14.43 -9.87 13.46
N TYR A 67 13.42 -9.60 12.61
CA TYR A 67 12.97 -8.25 12.24
C TYR A 67 12.61 -7.35 13.43
N VAL A 68 12.01 -7.94 14.47
CA VAL A 68 11.61 -7.23 15.70
C VAL A 68 12.84 -6.66 16.43
N THR A 69 13.94 -7.40 16.43
CA THR A 69 15.19 -7.00 17.12
C THR A 69 16.07 -6.07 16.31
N TRP A 70 15.82 -5.95 15.00
CA TRP A 70 16.61 -5.13 14.10
C TRP A 70 16.37 -3.64 14.30
N ASP A 71 17.43 -2.86 14.13
CA ASP A 71 17.32 -1.43 13.91
C ASP A 71 16.84 -1.10 12.47
N ASN A 72 16.60 0.18 12.19
CA ASN A 72 16.10 0.59 10.87
C ASN A 72 17.13 0.43 9.75
N GLN A 73 18.43 0.41 10.07
CA GLN A 73 19.48 0.15 9.07
C GLN A 73 19.47 -1.32 8.66
N GLU A 74 19.37 -2.24 9.62
CA GLU A 74 19.24 -3.67 9.37
C GLU A 74 17.96 -4.00 8.58
N ARG A 75 16.82 -3.40 8.96
CA ARG A 75 15.55 -3.53 8.22
C ARG A 75 15.65 -2.98 6.80
N PHE A 76 16.35 -1.87 6.61
CA PHE A 76 16.59 -1.29 5.29
C PHE A 76 17.42 -2.22 4.39
N GLU A 77 18.54 -2.72 4.90
CA GLU A 77 19.41 -3.65 4.16
C GLU A 77 18.66 -4.95 3.82
N TYR A 78 17.81 -5.43 4.74
CA TYR A 78 16.96 -6.59 4.49
C TYR A 78 15.97 -6.37 3.34
N LEU A 79 15.23 -5.25 3.37
CA LEU A 79 14.30 -4.90 2.28
C LEU A 79 15.03 -4.76 0.94
N LEU A 80 16.24 -4.19 0.94
CA LEU A 80 17.02 -4.06 -0.27
C LEU A 80 17.44 -5.42 -0.84
N ARG A 81 17.90 -6.36 0.01
CA ARG A 81 18.20 -7.74 -0.43
C ARG A 81 16.99 -8.45 -1.00
N LEU A 82 15.82 -8.30 -0.37
CA LEU A 82 14.57 -8.82 -0.92
C LEU A 82 14.24 -8.21 -2.28
N MET A 83 14.41 -6.90 -2.43
CA MET A 83 14.16 -6.21 -3.70
C MET A 83 15.11 -6.68 -4.80
N ASP A 84 16.38 -6.88 -4.49
CA ASP A 84 17.38 -7.37 -5.44
C ASP A 84 17.09 -8.82 -5.88
N ALA A 85 16.70 -9.70 -4.95
CA ALA A 85 16.29 -11.06 -5.31
C ALA A 85 15.01 -11.09 -6.19
N VAL A 86 14.02 -10.23 -5.89
CA VAL A 86 12.75 -10.19 -6.63
C VAL A 86 12.93 -9.64 -8.05
N ARG A 87 13.70 -8.56 -8.20
CA ARG A 87 13.86 -7.86 -9.49
C ARG A 87 14.72 -8.62 -10.50
N ASP A 88 15.41 -9.67 -10.09
CA ASP A 88 16.11 -10.59 -10.99
C ASP A 88 15.13 -11.44 -11.82
N ILE A 89 13.86 -11.53 -11.39
CA ILE A 89 12.80 -12.18 -12.17
C ILE A 89 12.29 -11.20 -13.24
N PRO A 90 12.29 -11.56 -14.55
CA PRO A 90 11.96 -10.63 -15.63
C PRO A 90 10.60 -9.93 -15.51
N SER A 91 9.56 -10.64 -15.07
CA SER A 91 8.23 -10.08 -14.83
C SER A 91 8.21 -8.95 -13.79
N PHE A 92 9.13 -8.96 -12.82
CA PHE A 92 9.21 -7.97 -11.74
C PHE A 92 10.39 -7.00 -11.91
N ALA A 93 11.11 -7.08 -13.03
CA ALA A 93 12.34 -6.36 -13.20
C ALA A 93 12.15 -4.84 -13.17
N PHE A 94 12.98 -4.18 -12.39
CA PHE A 94 13.19 -2.73 -12.43
C PHE A 94 14.67 -2.42 -12.20
N SER A 95 15.10 -1.24 -12.63
CA SER A 95 16.50 -0.81 -12.59
C SER A 95 16.67 0.58 -12.00
N ASP A 96 17.91 0.96 -11.73
CA ASP A 96 18.26 2.33 -11.36
C ASP A 96 17.87 3.32 -12.47
N GLU A 97 17.60 4.55 -12.07
CA GLU A 97 17.52 5.66 -13.02
C GLU A 97 18.89 6.33 -13.15
N ARG A 98 19.13 7.02 -14.27
CA ARG A 98 20.40 7.76 -14.48
C ARG A 98 20.78 8.73 -13.37
N TYR A 99 19.83 9.19 -12.58
CA TYR A 99 20.01 10.23 -11.56
C TYR A 99 19.70 9.75 -10.13
N ILE A 100 19.24 8.51 -9.96
CA ILE A 100 18.91 7.95 -8.64
C ILE A 100 18.96 6.42 -8.67
N SER A 101 19.67 5.84 -7.72
CA SER A 101 19.70 4.39 -7.50
C SER A 101 18.44 3.92 -6.76
N ILE A 102 18.13 2.63 -6.85
CA ILE A 102 17.05 1.99 -6.10
C ILE A 102 17.28 2.13 -4.60
N ARG A 103 18.52 1.97 -4.13
CA ARG A 103 18.89 2.20 -2.73
C ARG A 103 18.53 3.61 -2.28
N GLU A 104 18.92 4.63 -3.04
CA GLU A 104 18.61 6.04 -2.71
C GLU A 104 17.10 6.32 -2.77
N LEU A 105 16.40 5.76 -3.77
CA LEU A 105 14.96 5.90 -3.89
C LEU A 105 14.24 5.22 -2.73
N LEU A 106 14.67 4.03 -2.33
CA LEU A 106 14.11 3.28 -1.20
C LEU A 106 14.37 4.03 0.11
N ALA A 107 15.60 4.51 0.33
CA ALA A 107 15.95 5.25 1.54
C ALA A 107 15.09 6.51 1.71
N TRP A 108 14.79 7.21 0.61
CA TRP A 108 13.84 8.33 0.64
C TRP A 108 12.38 7.88 0.82
N TRP A 109 11.99 6.78 0.19
CA TRP A 109 10.62 6.28 0.20
C TRP A 109 10.18 5.81 1.58
N MET A 110 11.09 5.14 2.29
CA MET A 110 10.92 4.72 3.68
C MET A 110 11.11 5.94 4.60
N TRP A 111 10.00 6.45 5.13
CA TRP A 111 9.85 7.79 5.69
C TRP A 111 10.18 7.93 7.17
N PRO A 112 10.79 9.08 7.52
CA PRO A 112 12.13 9.42 7.13
C PRO A 112 13.04 9.05 8.29
N ASP A 113 13.95 8.12 8.06
CA ASP A 113 15.12 7.99 8.93
C ASP A 113 16.30 8.74 8.29
N ASP A 114 17.30 9.08 9.09
CA ASP A 114 18.54 9.75 8.66
C ASP A 114 19.37 8.94 7.63
N ILE A 115 18.86 7.79 7.19
CA ILE A 115 19.43 6.92 6.15
C ILE A 115 19.42 7.61 4.77
N ALA A 116 18.44 8.48 4.49
CA ALA A 116 18.28 9.10 3.18
C ALA A 116 19.32 10.22 2.94
N SER A 117 20.41 9.89 2.23
CA SER A 117 21.44 10.86 1.83
C SER A 117 21.00 11.84 0.74
N LYS A 118 20.00 11.48 -0.08
CA LYS A 118 19.41 12.32 -1.13
C LYS A 118 17.91 12.47 -0.92
N LYS A 119 17.40 13.68 -1.16
CA LYS A 119 15.98 14.02 -1.07
C LYS A 119 15.56 14.77 -2.35
N PRO A 120 14.36 14.52 -2.90
CA PRO A 120 13.89 15.24 -4.07
C PRO A 120 13.68 16.71 -3.73
N GLN A 121 14.03 17.59 -4.67
CA GLN A 121 13.60 18.97 -4.63
C GLN A 121 12.09 19.05 -4.90
N PRO A 122 11.36 20.07 -4.39
CA PRO A 122 9.91 20.16 -4.53
C PRO A 122 9.37 19.93 -5.95
N PRO A 123 9.99 20.48 -7.03
CA PRO A 123 9.52 20.25 -8.40
C PRO A 123 9.65 18.78 -8.88
N SER A 124 10.54 18.01 -8.27
CA SER A 124 10.83 16.62 -8.62
C SER A 124 10.09 15.58 -7.75
N LEU A 125 9.38 16.04 -6.72
CA LEU A 125 8.72 15.19 -5.73
C LEU A 125 7.72 14.21 -6.38
N SER A 126 6.86 14.71 -7.27
CA SER A 126 5.87 13.87 -7.97
C SER A 126 6.53 12.79 -8.83
N LYS A 127 7.69 13.10 -9.44
CA LYS A 127 8.45 12.16 -10.26
C LYS A 127 9.03 11.03 -9.41
N TRP A 128 9.59 11.36 -8.24
CA TRP A 128 10.11 10.36 -7.30
C TRP A 128 8.99 9.49 -6.73
N TYR A 129 7.85 10.08 -6.37
CA TYR A 129 6.67 9.32 -5.95
C TYR A 129 6.18 8.35 -7.02
N LYS A 130 6.09 8.80 -8.28
CA LYS A 130 5.72 7.94 -9.40
C LYS A 130 6.68 6.77 -9.59
N LEU A 131 7.98 7.01 -9.40
CA LEU A 131 8.99 5.95 -9.47
C LEU A 131 8.87 4.96 -8.31
N GLY A 132 8.80 5.44 -7.06
CA GLY A 132 8.66 4.61 -5.87
C GLY A 132 7.38 3.77 -5.92
N SER A 133 6.25 4.38 -6.27
CA SER A 133 4.97 3.68 -6.43
C SER A 133 5.04 2.57 -7.49
N ARG A 134 5.65 2.85 -8.66
CA ARG A 134 5.79 1.83 -9.72
C ARG A 134 6.75 0.70 -9.31
N LYS A 135 7.93 1.02 -8.78
CA LYS A 135 8.97 0.02 -8.49
C LYS A 135 8.64 -0.77 -7.23
N PHE A 136 8.18 -0.10 -6.18
CA PHE A 136 8.00 -0.69 -4.86
C PHE A 136 6.56 -1.14 -4.64
N SER A 137 5.59 -0.22 -4.70
CA SER A 137 4.19 -0.56 -4.40
C SER A 137 3.54 -1.47 -5.45
N TYR A 138 4.06 -1.48 -6.69
CA TYR A 138 3.59 -2.35 -7.76
C TYR A 138 4.53 -3.52 -8.05
N LEU A 139 5.70 -3.30 -8.69
CA LEU A 139 6.54 -4.40 -9.19
C LEU A 139 7.07 -5.29 -8.06
N PHE A 140 7.68 -4.71 -7.02
CA PHE A 140 8.18 -5.47 -5.88
C PHE A 140 7.06 -6.18 -5.12
N ASN A 141 5.96 -5.48 -4.80
CA ASN A 141 4.81 -6.09 -4.13
C ASN A 141 4.17 -7.24 -4.93
N TRP A 142 4.14 -7.12 -6.26
CA TRP A 142 3.68 -8.21 -7.13
C TRP A 142 4.63 -9.41 -7.03
N GLY A 143 5.95 -9.15 -7.06
CA GLY A 143 6.96 -10.19 -6.93
C GLY A 143 6.91 -10.92 -5.59
N ILE A 144 6.92 -10.18 -4.47
CA ILE A 144 6.76 -10.76 -3.13
C ILE A 144 5.46 -11.55 -3.02
N GLY A 145 4.35 -11.03 -3.54
CA GLY A 145 3.07 -11.74 -3.54
C GLY A 145 3.10 -13.05 -4.34
N SER A 146 3.80 -13.07 -5.48
CA SER A 146 4.01 -14.26 -6.29
C SER A 146 4.88 -15.30 -5.57
N LEU A 147 5.97 -14.87 -4.91
CA LEU A 147 6.83 -15.75 -4.12
C LEU A 147 6.06 -16.38 -2.95
N ILE A 148 5.40 -15.56 -2.12
CA ILE A 148 4.59 -16.02 -0.99
C ILE A 148 3.48 -16.96 -1.49
N GLY A 149 2.78 -16.58 -2.57
CA GLY A 149 1.75 -17.41 -3.17
C GLY A 149 2.29 -18.78 -3.63
N THR A 150 3.50 -18.81 -4.19
CA THR A 150 4.16 -20.07 -4.59
C THR A 150 4.45 -20.95 -3.37
N ILE A 151 5.03 -20.37 -2.31
CA ILE A 151 5.40 -21.08 -1.09
C ILE A 151 4.16 -21.65 -0.40
N LEU A 152 3.13 -20.82 -0.18
CA LEU A 152 1.92 -21.24 0.52
C LEU A 152 1.17 -22.33 -0.26
N ASN A 153 1.26 -22.36 -1.59
CA ASN A 153 0.62 -23.35 -2.45
C ASN A 153 1.49 -24.55 -2.83
N GLN A 154 2.52 -24.86 -2.05
CA GLN A 154 3.21 -26.13 -2.17
C GLN A 154 2.31 -27.32 -1.79
N ASP A 155 2.58 -28.47 -2.42
CA ASP A 155 1.90 -29.73 -2.10
C ASP A 155 2.19 -30.13 -0.64
N GLY A 156 1.15 -30.52 0.10
CA GLY A 156 1.26 -30.90 1.52
C GLY A 156 0.80 -29.83 2.51
N LEU A 157 0.64 -28.58 2.08
CA LEU A 157 0.05 -27.52 2.90
C LEU A 157 -1.48 -27.55 2.79
N SER A 158 -2.17 -27.55 3.92
CA SER A 158 -3.63 -27.58 3.98
C SER A 158 -4.17 -26.63 5.06
N GLY A 159 -5.47 -26.32 5.01
CA GLY A 159 -6.10 -25.42 5.96
C GLY A 159 -6.16 -23.96 5.49
N THR A 160 -6.38 -23.07 6.45
CA THR A 160 -6.49 -21.62 6.25
C THR A 160 -5.14 -21.01 5.85
N THR A 161 -5.15 -19.78 5.33
CA THR A 161 -3.92 -19.07 4.96
C THR A 161 -2.93 -18.96 6.12
N MET A 162 -3.41 -18.79 7.36
CA MET A 162 -2.57 -18.65 8.54
C MET A 162 -1.94 -19.97 8.99
N GLU A 163 -2.69 -21.07 8.91
CA GLU A 163 -2.16 -22.41 9.18
C GLU A 163 -1.06 -22.76 8.16
N ARG A 164 -1.34 -22.54 6.87
CA ARG A 164 -0.35 -22.75 5.79
C ARG A 164 0.88 -21.87 5.93
N TRP A 165 0.73 -20.66 6.49
CA TRP A 165 1.84 -19.76 6.76
C TRP A 165 2.79 -20.32 7.82
N GLN A 166 2.21 -20.81 8.92
CA GLN A 166 2.96 -21.44 10.01
C GLN A 166 3.65 -22.73 9.54
N ASP A 167 2.92 -23.58 8.84
CA ASP A 167 3.43 -24.85 8.30
C ASP A 167 4.56 -24.63 7.28
N ALA A 168 4.49 -23.53 6.50
CA ALA A 168 5.56 -23.13 5.58
C ALA A 168 6.79 -22.55 6.27
N GLY A 169 6.76 -22.34 7.60
CA GLY A 169 7.86 -21.78 8.36
C GLY A 169 8.21 -20.34 7.97
N LEU A 170 7.23 -19.58 7.49
CA LEU A 170 7.42 -18.17 7.13
C LEU A 170 7.34 -17.28 8.37
N PRO A 171 8.28 -16.36 8.59
CA PRO A 171 8.16 -15.38 9.66
C PRO A 171 6.95 -14.48 9.46
N TRP A 172 6.31 -14.06 10.55
CA TRP A 172 5.21 -13.10 10.55
C TRP A 172 5.64 -11.74 10.01
N SER A 173 6.90 -11.32 10.21
CA SER A 173 7.45 -10.11 9.59
C SER A 173 7.20 -10.04 8.07
N ILE A 174 7.19 -11.18 7.38
CA ILE A 174 7.01 -11.27 5.94
C ILE A 174 5.59 -10.90 5.48
N ILE A 175 4.59 -11.10 6.33
CA ILE A 175 3.20 -10.75 5.97
C ILE A 175 3.05 -9.23 5.77
N TRP A 176 3.88 -8.46 6.46
CA TRP A 176 3.83 -7.00 6.49
C TRP A 176 4.62 -6.33 5.38
N ILE A 177 5.56 -7.03 4.71
CA ILE A 177 6.49 -6.42 3.75
C ILE A 177 5.77 -5.57 2.69
N LYS A 178 4.63 -6.06 2.19
CA LYS A 178 3.84 -5.32 1.21
C LYS A 178 3.24 -4.03 1.79
N ASP A 179 2.75 -4.06 3.02
CA ASP A 179 2.20 -2.89 3.70
C ASP A 179 3.32 -1.92 4.09
N LEU A 180 4.42 -2.42 4.65
CA LEU A 180 5.62 -1.65 5.00
C LEU A 180 6.12 -0.84 3.80
N VAL A 181 6.28 -1.50 2.65
CA VAL A 181 6.77 -0.86 1.43
C VAL A 181 5.69 0.01 0.79
N SER A 182 4.41 -0.35 0.82
CA SER A 182 3.35 0.53 0.28
C SER A 182 3.23 1.82 1.08
N TRP A 183 3.30 1.70 2.40
CA TRP A 183 3.25 2.82 3.32
C TRP A 183 4.59 3.45 3.56
N GLY A 184 5.71 2.95 3.01
CA GLY A 184 7.06 3.49 3.23
C GLY A 184 7.40 3.66 4.72
N ILE A 185 7.26 2.59 5.50
CA ILE A 185 7.46 2.57 6.96
C ILE A 185 8.13 1.25 7.38
N TYR A 186 8.89 1.24 8.47
CA TYR A 186 9.56 0.04 8.97
C TYR A 186 8.80 -0.69 10.07
N ASP A 187 7.79 -0.06 10.67
CA ASP A 187 7.09 -0.63 11.81
C ASP A 187 5.80 -1.38 11.37
N PRO A 188 5.72 -2.71 11.57
CA PRO A 188 4.56 -3.51 11.17
C PRO A 188 3.25 -3.07 11.83
N VAL A 189 3.30 -2.66 13.10
CA VAL A 189 2.12 -2.21 13.85
C VAL A 189 1.60 -0.89 13.27
N SER A 190 2.50 0.04 12.96
CA SER A 190 2.15 1.29 12.28
C SER A 190 1.57 1.04 10.89
N ALA A 191 2.15 0.10 10.13
CA ALA A 191 1.61 -0.31 8.83
C ALA A 191 0.19 -0.90 8.97
N PHE A 192 -0.04 -1.74 9.99
CA PHE A 192 -1.36 -2.27 10.32
C PHE A 192 -2.37 -1.15 10.64
N LEU A 193 -1.98 -0.18 11.47
CA LEU A 193 -2.82 0.96 11.85
C LEU A 193 -3.21 1.82 10.63
N LEU A 194 -2.27 2.05 9.71
CA LEU A 194 -2.53 2.76 8.45
C LEU A 194 -3.49 1.97 7.54
N SER A 195 -3.22 0.68 7.32
CA SER A 195 -4.07 -0.18 6.48
C SER A 195 -5.50 -0.34 7.03
N HIS A 196 -5.69 -0.23 8.35
CA HIS A 196 -7.01 -0.30 9.00
C HIS A 196 -7.65 1.07 9.27
N LYS A 197 -7.08 2.16 8.71
CA LYS A 197 -7.58 3.54 8.89
C LYS A 197 -7.72 3.95 10.36
N LYS A 198 -6.86 3.42 11.24
CA LYS A 198 -6.76 3.84 12.64
C LYS A 198 -5.81 5.03 12.80
N ALA A 199 -4.87 5.18 11.87
CA ALA A 199 -4.05 6.36 11.68
C ALA A 199 -4.27 6.93 10.28
N LEU A 200 -4.22 8.25 10.14
CA LEU A 200 -4.26 8.93 8.84
C LEU A 200 -2.86 9.27 8.32
N THR A 201 -1.87 9.38 9.22
CA THR A 201 -0.50 9.77 8.85
C THR A 201 0.54 8.84 9.46
N ARG A 202 1.71 8.73 8.81
CA ARG A 202 2.84 7.93 9.32
C ARG A 202 3.28 8.34 10.73
N PRO A 203 3.44 9.64 11.08
CA PRO A 203 3.80 10.03 12.45
C PRO A 203 2.75 9.65 13.50
N GLU A 204 1.46 9.75 13.15
CA GLU A 204 0.37 9.34 14.03
C GLU A 204 0.39 7.82 14.26
N ALA A 205 0.59 7.03 13.20
CA ALA A 205 0.69 5.59 13.27
C ALA A 205 1.83 5.14 14.21
N TYR A 206 3.04 5.71 14.03
CA TYR A 206 4.17 5.47 14.94
C TYR A 206 3.86 5.84 16.38
N ALA A 207 3.18 6.98 16.59
CA ALA A 207 2.84 7.43 17.93
C ALA A 207 1.90 6.47 18.66
N MET A 208 0.94 5.88 17.94
CA MET A 208 0.04 4.87 18.47
C MET A 208 0.70 3.50 18.63
N ALA A 209 1.54 3.09 17.69
CA ALA A 209 2.28 1.83 17.75
C ALA A 209 3.19 1.73 18.98
N ARG A 210 3.71 2.85 19.50
CA ARG A 210 4.44 2.85 20.79
C ARG A 210 3.64 2.24 21.95
N GLY A 211 2.31 2.36 21.92
CA GLY A 211 1.44 1.71 22.90
C GLY A 211 1.58 0.19 22.87
N TYR A 212 1.62 -0.41 21.69
CA TYR A 212 1.84 -1.85 21.49
C TYR A 212 3.20 -2.24 22.05
N TRP A 213 4.25 -1.60 21.54
CA TRP A 213 5.64 -1.91 21.89
C TRP A 213 5.97 -1.70 23.37
N SER A 214 5.25 -0.81 24.07
CA SER A 214 5.45 -0.57 25.51
C SER A 214 4.87 -1.66 26.42
N GLN A 215 4.00 -2.52 25.89
CA GLN A 215 3.24 -3.52 26.67
C GLN A 215 3.73 -4.95 26.46
N ILE A 216 4.68 -5.16 25.55
CA ILE A 216 5.15 -6.48 25.14
C ILE A 216 6.61 -6.69 25.52
N ASP A 217 6.98 -7.94 25.75
CA ASP A 217 8.38 -8.33 25.93
C ASP A 217 9.00 -8.67 24.57
N MET A 218 10.07 -7.96 24.20
CA MET A 218 10.75 -8.13 22.91
C MET A 218 11.41 -9.51 22.76
N THR A 219 11.56 -10.28 23.85
CA THR A 219 12.10 -11.65 23.80
C THR A 219 11.22 -12.63 23.02
N ASP A 220 9.94 -12.32 22.85
CA ASP A 220 8.99 -13.15 22.10
C ASP A 220 9.22 -13.09 20.56
N GLY A 221 10.08 -12.18 20.11
CA GLY A 221 10.59 -12.13 18.74
C GLY A 221 9.48 -11.98 17.69
N ASP A 222 9.60 -12.73 16.59
CA ASP A 222 8.70 -12.62 15.44
C ASP A 222 7.23 -12.94 15.74
N VAL A 223 6.91 -13.68 16.80
CA VAL A 223 5.50 -13.98 17.17
C VAL A 223 4.72 -12.72 17.53
N LEU A 224 5.41 -11.66 17.97
CA LEU A 224 4.84 -10.34 18.22
C LEU A 224 4.27 -9.71 16.93
N LEU A 225 4.77 -10.12 15.77
CA LEU A 225 4.30 -9.63 14.48
C LEU A 225 3.10 -10.42 13.95
N ASP A 226 2.57 -11.40 14.70
CA ASP A 226 1.34 -12.09 14.30
C ASP A 226 0.18 -11.08 14.15
N PRO A 227 -0.46 -10.96 12.97
CA PRO A 227 -1.58 -10.05 12.75
C PRO A 227 -2.73 -10.22 13.75
N ARG A 228 -2.91 -11.44 14.27
CA ARG A 228 -3.93 -11.74 15.30
C ARG A 228 -3.57 -11.06 16.62
N ALA A 229 -2.30 -11.10 17.02
CA ALA A 229 -1.83 -10.46 18.24
C ALA A 229 -1.96 -8.94 18.15
N VAL A 230 -1.53 -8.34 17.04
CA VAL A 230 -1.66 -6.89 16.80
C VAL A 230 -3.14 -6.47 16.80
N LYS A 231 -4.01 -7.28 16.19
CA LYS A 231 -5.46 -7.04 16.21
C LYS A 231 -6.04 -7.15 17.62
N THR A 232 -5.70 -8.19 18.37
CA THR A 232 -6.17 -8.38 19.75
C THR A 232 -5.75 -7.21 20.64
N TRP A 233 -4.53 -6.70 20.49
CA TRP A 233 -4.11 -5.49 21.19
C TRP A 233 -4.96 -4.27 20.82
N LEU A 234 -5.18 -4.04 19.51
CA LEU A 234 -6.00 -2.93 19.02
C LEU A 234 -7.44 -3.00 19.56
N ASP A 235 -8.01 -4.20 19.59
CA ASP A 235 -9.37 -4.46 20.09
C ASP A 235 -9.44 -4.45 21.63
N GLY A 236 -8.31 -4.69 22.31
CA GLY A 236 -8.24 -5.07 23.73
C GLY A 236 -8.23 -3.93 24.75
N ASP A 237 -7.59 -2.79 24.47
CA ASP A 237 -7.65 -1.62 25.36
C ASP A 237 -6.97 -0.36 24.79
N ILE A 238 -6.99 -0.18 23.46
CA ILE A 238 -6.77 1.15 22.93
C ILE A 238 -8.14 1.81 22.94
N PRO A 239 -8.37 2.89 23.73
CA PRO A 239 -9.47 3.76 23.39
C PRO A 239 -9.18 4.18 21.96
N VAL A 240 -9.96 3.63 21.01
CA VAL A 240 -10.10 4.24 19.69
C VAL A 240 -10.19 5.71 20.02
N LYS A 241 -9.28 6.53 19.51
CA LYS A 241 -9.61 7.95 19.40
C LYS A 241 -10.85 7.94 18.51
N LYS A 242 -12.02 7.79 19.14
CA LYS A 242 -13.14 8.64 18.83
C LYS A 242 -12.50 9.99 18.99
N TYR A 243 -12.03 10.56 17.88
CA TYR A 243 -11.91 11.99 17.80
C TYR A 243 -13.17 12.46 18.48
N SER A 244 -12.98 13.15 19.61
CA SER A 244 -14.10 13.70 20.34
C SER A 244 -14.92 14.35 19.25
N THR A 245 -16.14 13.88 19.04
CA THR A 245 -17.13 14.64 18.30
C THR A 245 -17.30 15.89 19.14
N PHE A 246 -16.39 16.84 18.94
CA PHE A 246 -16.67 18.22 19.20
C PHE A 246 -17.93 18.43 18.37
N PRO A 247 -19.04 18.88 18.97
CA PRO A 247 -20.09 19.47 18.19
C PRO A 247 -19.47 20.73 17.58
N ILE A 248 -18.73 20.57 16.48
CA ILE A 248 -18.53 21.62 15.52
C ILE A 248 -19.94 21.76 14.95
N GLY A 249 -20.73 22.64 15.56
CA GLY A 249 -21.94 23.10 14.89
C GLY A 249 -21.52 23.50 13.49
N ASP A 250 -22.18 22.92 12.49
CA ASP A 250 -21.87 23.02 11.07
C ASP A 250 -21.24 24.39 10.75
N LEU A 251 -19.90 24.43 10.65
CA LEU A 251 -19.21 25.69 10.39
C LEU A 251 -19.42 26.02 8.91
N SER A 252 -20.52 26.71 8.64
CA SER A 252 -20.86 27.24 7.33
C SER A 252 -20.13 28.55 7.13
N ILE A 253 -19.20 28.57 6.18
CA ILE A 253 -18.38 29.73 5.86
C ILE A 253 -18.91 30.35 4.58
N PRO A 254 -19.53 31.54 4.62
CA PRO A 254 -19.98 32.20 3.41
C PRO A 254 -18.77 32.57 2.54
N VAL A 255 -18.85 32.25 1.24
CA VAL A 255 -17.79 32.52 0.28
C VAL A 255 -18.23 33.46 -0.83
N LYS A 256 -17.26 34.20 -1.37
CA LYS A 256 -17.40 34.93 -2.63
C LYS A 256 -16.80 34.07 -3.74
N PRO A 257 -17.58 33.69 -4.77
CA PRO A 257 -17.06 32.98 -5.92
C PRO A 257 -15.96 33.79 -6.62
N LEU A 258 -14.87 33.13 -7.01
CA LEU A 258 -13.82 33.71 -7.86
C LEU A 258 -13.98 33.30 -9.33
N THR A 259 -14.81 32.29 -9.58
CA THR A 259 -15.18 31.80 -10.91
C THR A 259 -16.69 31.56 -10.97
N LYS A 260 -17.20 31.11 -12.11
CA LYS A 260 -18.61 30.71 -12.31
C LYS A 260 -18.89 29.37 -11.61
N ILE A 261 -18.82 29.31 -10.29
CA ILE A 261 -18.99 28.06 -9.53
C ILE A 261 -20.34 27.38 -9.77
N LYS A 262 -21.38 28.14 -10.12
CA LYS A 262 -22.73 27.63 -10.45
C LYS A 262 -22.80 26.86 -11.78
N THR A 263 -21.79 26.99 -12.64
CA THR A 263 -21.71 26.24 -13.91
C THR A 263 -20.87 24.98 -13.79
N LEU A 264 -20.40 24.65 -12.58
CA LEU A 264 -19.67 23.42 -12.33
C LEU A 264 -20.64 22.21 -12.37
N PRO A 265 -20.19 21.03 -12.83
CA PRO A 265 -21.05 19.86 -13.04
C PRO A 265 -21.61 19.23 -11.75
N SER A 266 -21.16 19.64 -10.57
CA SER A 266 -21.65 19.16 -9.27
C SER A 266 -22.02 20.35 -8.39
N THR A 267 -23.01 20.16 -7.51
CA THR A 267 -23.38 21.15 -6.49
C THR A 267 -22.46 21.12 -5.28
N LYS A 268 -21.74 20.01 -5.07
CA LYS A 268 -20.78 19.81 -3.97
C LYS A 268 -19.38 19.56 -4.52
N TRP A 269 -18.41 20.35 -4.07
CA TRP A 269 -17.01 20.28 -4.52
C TRP A 269 -16.06 20.23 -3.33
N ARG A 270 -15.18 19.24 -3.28
CA ARG A 270 -14.10 19.22 -2.29
C ARG A 270 -13.11 20.34 -2.59
N VAL A 271 -12.76 21.10 -1.58
CA VAL A 271 -11.83 22.23 -1.69
C VAL A 271 -10.79 22.21 -0.58
N LEU A 272 -9.66 22.87 -0.83
CA LEU A 272 -8.57 23.03 0.12
C LEU A 272 -8.41 24.52 0.49
N PRO A 273 -8.29 24.85 1.79
CA PRO A 273 -8.04 26.22 2.23
C PRO A 273 -6.57 26.59 2.06
N ILE A 274 -6.30 27.72 1.42
CA ILE A 274 -4.99 28.37 1.43
C ILE A 274 -5.16 29.77 2.02
N ILE A 275 -4.51 30.01 3.15
CA ILE A 275 -4.56 31.28 3.87
C ILE A 275 -3.59 32.26 3.21
N SER A 276 -4.07 33.47 2.94
CA SER A 276 -3.29 34.61 2.46
C SER A 276 -3.82 35.84 3.18
N ASP A 277 -2.99 36.42 4.05
CA ASP A 277 -3.36 37.54 4.92
C ASP A 277 -4.62 37.20 5.75
N ASP A 278 -5.65 38.05 5.71
CA ASP A 278 -6.93 37.87 6.41
C ASP A 278 -7.98 37.06 5.62
N ASN A 279 -7.59 36.40 4.52
CA ASN A 279 -8.51 35.69 3.64
C ASN A 279 -8.07 34.24 3.38
N ILE A 280 -9.06 33.38 3.17
CA ILE A 280 -8.89 32.01 2.69
C ILE A 280 -9.27 31.99 1.22
N LYS A 281 -8.37 31.50 0.37
CA LYS A 281 -8.68 31.08 -1.00
C LYS A 281 -8.95 29.58 -0.99
N TRP A 282 -10.05 29.19 -1.62
CA TRP A 282 -10.53 27.82 -1.67
C TRP A 282 -10.23 27.25 -3.04
N TYR A 283 -9.34 26.25 -3.08
CA TYR A 283 -8.87 25.62 -4.29
C TYR A 283 -9.55 24.28 -4.49
N ASP A 284 -9.85 23.90 -5.72
CA ASP A 284 -10.19 22.50 -6.00
C ASP A 284 -8.96 21.58 -5.81
N VAL A 285 -9.19 20.27 -5.90
CA VAL A 285 -8.12 19.25 -5.80
C VAL A 285 -7.07 19.34 -6.91
N ALA A 286 -7.36 20.04 -8.02
CA ALA A 286 -6.46 20.26 -9.14
C ALA A 286 -5.67 21.57 -9.02
N GLY A 287 -5.90 22.37 -7.98
CA GLY A 287 -5.20 23.62 -7.72
C GLY A 287 -5.81 24.86 -8.39
N TYR A 288 -7.08 24.81 -8.81
CA TYR A 288 -7.80 25.98 -9.33
C TYR A 288 -8.58 26.71 -8.23
N PRO A 289 -8.42 28.04 -8.07
CA PRO A 289 -9.15 28.81 -7.06
C PRO A 289 -10.63 28.95 -7.47
N LEU A 290 -11.54 28.42 -6.65
CA LEU A 290 -12.98 28.47 -6.91
C LEU A 290 -13.67 29.63 -6.18
N ALA A 291 -13.26 29.89 -4.93
CA ALA A 291 -13.89 30.90 -4.08
C ALA A 291 -12.91 31.51 -3.08
N LYS A 292 -13.35 32.58 -2.40
CA LYS A 292 -12.62 33.19 -1.28
C LYS A 292 -13.55 33.54 -0.12
N SER A 293 -13.04 33.47 1.11
CA SER A 293 -13.72 33.96 2.31
C SER A 293 -12.76 34.74 3.19
N LYS A 294 -13.30 35.44 4.18
CA LYS A 294 -12.49 35.90 5.32
C LYS A 294 -12.12 34.70 6.18
N VAL A 295 -11.00 34.81 6.90
CA VAL A 295 -10.64 33.85 7.95
C VAL A 295 -11.68 33.96 9.09
N PRO A 296 -12.40 32.88 9.45
CA PRO A 296 -13.33 32.91 10.57
C PRO A 296 -12.65 33.25 11.91
N LYS A 297 -13.36 33.89 12.84
CA LYS A 297 -12.78 34.28 14.15
C LYS A 297 -12.26 33.13 15.01
N LYS A 298 -12.78 31.91 14.80
CA LYS A 298 -12.35 30.68 15.48
C LYS A 298 -11.43 29.82 14.61
N TRP A 299 -10.85 30.39 13.56
CA TRP A 299 -9.98 29.64 12.67
C TRP A 299 -8.61 29.45 13.32
N ASP A 300 -8.25 28.20 13.54
CA ASP A 300 -6.98 27.80 14.13
C ASP A 300 -6.35 26.66 13.32
N ASP A 301 -5.20 26.20 13.80
CA ASP A 301 -4.48 25.07 13.23
C ASP A 301 -5.29 23.77 13.16
N PHE A 302 -6.30 23.62 14.03
CA PHE A 302 -7.15 22.45 14.05
C PHE A 302 -8.00 22.38 12.79
N TYR A 303 -8.66 23.49 12.41
CA TYR A 303 -9.48 23.55 11.19
C TYR A 303 -8.64 23.21 9.95
N ILE A 304 -7.44 23.79 9.82
CA ILE A 304 -6.57 23.59 8.65
C ILE A 304 -6.18 22.12 8.47
N LYS A 305 -5.89 21.41 9.57
CA LYS A 305 -5.25 20.09 9.53
C LYS A 305 -6.24 18.92 9.67
N ASN A 306 -7.43 19.15 10.23
CA ASN A 306 -8.33 18.08 10.65
C ASN A 306 -9.74 18.20 10.08
N CYS A 307 -10.01 19.17 9.20
CA CYS A 307 -11.32 19.30 8.55
C CYS A 307 -11.20 19.08 7.05
N ASP A 308 -12.20 18.38 6.51
CA ASP A 308 -12.51 18.41 5.10
C ASP A 308 -13.47 19.53 4.78
N TYR A 309 -13.39 20.05 3.57
CA TYR A 309 -14.16 21.22 3.15
C TYR A 309 -14.90 20.94 1.85
N ILE A 310 -16.21 21.15 1.88
CA ILE A 310 -17.07 21.02 0.72
C ILE A 310 -17.68 22.38 0.40
N LEU A 311 -17.40 22.88 -0.80
CA LEU A 311 -18.09 24.01 -1.40
C LEU A 311 -19.46 23.57 -1.91
N ASN A 312 -20.52 24.18 -1.36
CA ASN A 312 -21.85 24.15 -1.96
C ASN A 312 -21.95 25.30 -2.97
N THR A 313 -22.07 24.96 -4.25
CA THR A 313 -22.07 25.96 -5.33
C THR A 313 -23.40 26.71 -5.45
N GLU A 314 -24.50 26.16 -4.92
CA GLU A 314 -25.82 26.80 -4.92
C GLU A 314 -25.91 27.86 -3.82
N GLU A 315 -25.53 27.47 -2.60
CA GLU A 315 -25.60 28.31 -1.40
C GLU A 315 -24.38 29.24 -1.25
N SER A 316 -23.32 29.02 -2.02
CA SER A 316 -22.06 29.78 -1.94
C SER A 316 -21.49 29.79 -0.51
N ASN A 317 -21.43 28.61 0.10
CA ASN A 317 -20.79 28.39 1.39
C ASN A 317 -19.82 27.21 1.33
N ILE A 318 -18.84 27.21 2.24
CA ILE A 318 -18.08 26.01 2.57
C ILE A 318 -18.69 25.40 3.81
N ILE A 319 -18.88 24.09 3.77
CA ILE A 319 -19.18 23.27 4.93
C ILE A 319 -17.88 22.58 5.33
N ALA A 320 -17.44 22.82 6.56
CA ALA A 320 -16.35 22.06 7.16
C ALA A 320 -16.95 20.78 7.78
N SER A 321 -16.45 19.62 7.36
CA SER A 321 -16.81 18.31 7.90
C SER A 321 -15.59 17.62 8.50
N PHE A 322 -15.83 16.77 9.50
CA PHE A 322 -14.84 15.88 10.08
C PHE A 322 -15.14 14.46 9.58
N GLU A 323 -14.15 13.73 9.05
CA GLU A 323 -14.27 12.28 8.79
C GLU A 323 -13.62 11.48 9.91
#